data_AF-A0A972JT39-F1
#
_entry.id   AF-A0A972JT39-F1
#
_cell.length_a   1.000
_cell.length_b   1.000
_cell.length_c   1.000
_cell.angle_alpha   90.00
_cell.angle_beta   90.00
_cell.angle_gamma   90.00
#
_symmetry.space_group_name_H-M   'P 1'
#
loop_
_entity.id
_entity.type
_entity.pdbx_description
1 polymer ?
#
loop_
_entity_poly.entity_id
_entity_poly.type
_entity_poly.pdbx_seq_one_letter_code
_entity_poly.pdbx_strand_id
1 'polypeptide(L)'
;MLNHFEILKAELSVIKQYVPTSSVESYFVSEVLRFHSIAGTIIKSFPNPKQNIDSRIITHILARSLFENYFWLLYIFDDPTTMNQRFDELLNGFKIEYNKLYKEPLLLPYKDQLEPPDVSWASLLRPKDINSMLASLKNDDGDRLKELYFIYRVTSFDTHGKSLKPLFDESFKKDCNFPVLDLEKAFDLIANHYLMIWQAIHSKR
;
A
#
# COMPACT_ATOMS: atom_id res chain seq x y z
N MET A 1 6.70 -22.46 -10.26
CA MET A 1 6.56 -21.00 -10.24
C MET A 1 7.57 -20.48 -9.24
N LEU A 2 8.33 -19.44 -9.57
CA LEU A 2 9.29 -18.84 -8.65
C LEU A 2 8.52 -18.22 -7.46
N ASN A 3 8.99 -18.39 -6.23
CA ASN A 3 8.39 -17.76 -5.05
C ASN A 3 9.16 -16.47 -4.75
N HIS A 4 8.66 -15.35 -5.25
CA HIS A 4 9.29 -14.04 -5.14
C HIS A 4 9.25 -13.53 -3.70
N PHE A 5 8.26 -13.93 -2.91
CA PHE A 5 8.20 -13.56 -1.49
C PHE A 5 9.39 -14.11 -0.71
N GLU A 6 9.76 -15.37 -0.92
CA GLU A 6 10.93 -15.97 -0.27
C GLU A 6 12.25 -15.41 -0.80
N ILE A 7 12.31 -15.01 -2.08
CA ILE A 7 13.49 -14.31 -2.64
C ILE A 7 13.65 -12.93 -1.99
N LEU A 8 12.58 -12.13 -1.92
CA LEU A 8 12.59 -10.83 -1.26
C LEU A 8 13.01 -10.96 0.21
N LYS A 9 12.53 -12.02 0.88
CA LYS A 9 12.91 -12.33 2.26
C LYS A 9 14.39 -12.62 2.43
N ALA A 10 15.02 -13.30 1.46
CA ALA A 10 16.46 -13.55 1.46
C ALA A 10 17.27 -12.23 1.30
N GLU A 11 16.74 -11.26 0.57
CA GLU A 11 17.38 -9.94 0.36
C GLU A 11 17.26 -8.99 1.57
N LEU A 12 16.39 -9.28 2.55
CA LEU A 12 16.10 -8.34 3.64
C LEU A 12 17.31 -7.96 4.48
N SER A 13 18.29 -8.85 4.66
CA SER A 13 19.50 -8.50 5.40
C SER A 13 20.29 -7.40 4.69
N VAL A 14 20.36 -7.45 3.36
CA VAL A 14 21.03 -6.44 2.53
C VAL A 14 20.22 -5.14 2.54
N ILE A 15 18.91 -5.24 2.32
CA ILE A 15 17.99 -4.07 2.31
C ILE A 15 18.02 -3.33 3.64
N LYS A 16 18.09 -4.03 4.78
CA LYS A 16 18.19 -3.40 6.12
C LYS A 16 19.50 -2.64 6.34
N GLN A 17 20.59 -3.08 5.70
CA GLN A 17 21.90 -2.45 5.82
C GLN A 17 22.11 -1.35 4.78
N TYR A 18 21.21 -1.26 3.79
CA TYR A 18 21.27 -0.23 2.77
C TYR A 18 21.13 1.15 3.39
N VAL A 19 22.03 2.06 2.98
CA VAL A 19 21.98 3.48 3.36
C VAL A 19 21.36 4.24 2.19
N PRO A 20 20.10 4.70 2.31
CA PRO A 20 19.42 5.45 1.26
C PRO A 20 20.14 6.75 0.95
N THR A 21 20.23 7.09 -0.34
CA THR A 21 20.77 8.37 -0.81
C THR A 21 19.70 9.43 -1.06
N SER A 22 18.42 9.05 -0.95
CA SER A 22 17.29 9.94 -1.17
C SER A 22 16.09 9.57 -0.27
N SER A 23 15.16 10.52 -0.11
CA SER A 23 13.88 10.27 0.58
C SER A 23 13.05 9.20 -0.11
N VAL A 24 13.14 9.11 -1.44
CA VAL A 24 12.42 8.11 -2.24
C VAL A 24 12.92 6.70 -1.92
N GLU A 25 14.25 6.51 -1.91
CA GLU A 25 14.85 5.24 -1.51
C GLU A 25 14.53 4.90 -0.04
N SER A 26 14.53 5.92 0.83
CA SER A 26 14.20 5.75 2.25
C SER A 26 12.76 5.25 2.45
N TYR A 27 11.83 5.81 1.66
CA TYR A 27 10.45 5.36 1.62
C TYR A 27 10.33 3.93 1.10
N PHE A 28 11.00 3.60 -0.01
CA PHE A 28 11.01 2.24 -0.55
C PHE A 28 11.51 1.21 0.46
N VAL A 29 12.66 1.44 1.09
CA VAL A 29 13.24 0.51 2.08
C VAL A 29 12.27 0.28 3.25
N SER A 30 11.70 1.35 3.81
CA SER A 30 10.70 1.22 4.87
C SER A 30 9.49 0.40 4.44
N GLU A 31 8.98 0.63 3.23
CA GLU A 31 7.81 -0.09 2.72
C GLU A 31 8.08 -1.55 2.41
N VAL A 32 9.28 -1.92 1.94
CA VAL A 32 9.67 -3.33 1.78
C VAL A 32 9.66 -4.06 3.13
N LEU A 33 10.22 -3.44 4.16
CA LEU A 33 10.25 -4.03 5.51
C LEU A 33 8.85 -4.16 6.10
N ARG A 34 8.02 -3.13 5.94
CA ARG A 34 6.61 -3.13 6.35
C ARG A 34 5.82 -4.20 5.61
N PHE A 35 5.98 -4.30 4.29
CA PHE A 35 5.35 -5.33 3.47
C PHE A 35 5.71 -6.73 3.94
N HIS A 36 7.01 -7.04 4.07
CA HIS A 36 7.44 -8.36 4.53
C HIS A 36 6.84 -8.70 5.91
N SER A 37 6.83 -7.74 6.85
CA SER A 37 6.26 -7.93 8.18
C SER A 37 4.77 -8.30 8.12
N ILE A 38 3.96 -7.49 7.43
CA ILE A 38 2.50 -7.68 7.38
C ILE A 38 2.14 -8.89 6.51
N ALA A 39 2.66 -8.98 5.28
CA ALA A 39 2.35 -10.07 4.37
C ALA A 39 2.84 -11.42 4.92
N GLY A 40 4.04 -11.47 5.51
CA GLY A 40 4.54 -12.68 6.17
C GLY A 40 3.67 -13.11 7.36
N THR A 41 3.16 -12.16 8.13
CA THR A 41 2.18 -12.44 9.21
C THR A 41 0.88 -13.00 8.64
N ILE A 42 0.37 -12.44 7.55
CA ILE A 42 -0.86 -12.92 6.91
C ILE A 42 -0.66 -14.36 6.39
N ILE A 43 0.39 -14.60 5.62
CA ILE A 43 0.69 -15.91 5.01
C ILE A 43 0.83 -16.99 6.08
N LYS A 44 1.56 -16.70 7.16
CA LYS A 44 1.85 -17.68 8.22
C LYS A 44 0.63 -17.97 9.10
N SER A 45 -0.16 -16.95 9.43
CA SER A 45 -1.26 -17.06 10.40
C SER A 45 -2.61 -17.37 9.75
N PHE A 46 -2.76 -17.08 8.46
CA PHE A 46 -4.01 -17.24 7.70
C PHE A 46 -3.74 -17.94 6.37
N PRO A 47 -3.37 -19.24 6.36
CA PRO A 47 -2.95 -19.96 5.15
C PRO A 47 -4.08 -20.16 4.10
N ASN A 48 -5.31 -19.73 4.40
CA ASN A 48 -6.45 -19.87 3.50
C ASN A 48 -7.39 -18.64 3.59
N PRO A 49 -6.91 -17.43 3.21
CA PRO A 49 -7.69 -16.20 3.37
C PRO A 49 -8.97 -16.19 2.50
N LYS A 50 -9.03 -17.06 1.48
CA LYS A 50 -10.22 -17.29 0.65
C LYS A 50 -11.37 -17.99 1.38
N GLN A 51 -11.11 -18.69 2.48
CA GLN A 51 -12.00 -19.78 2.92
C GLN A 51 -13.07 -19.40 3.94
N ASN A 52 -12.96 -18.27 4.66
CA ASN A 52 -14.05 -17.83 5.53
C ASN A 52 -14.03 -16.32 5.81
N ILE A 53 -15.17 -15.81 6.31
CA ILE A 53 -15.34 -14.39 6.64
C ILE A 53 -14.48 -13.96 7.83
N ASP A 54 -14.26 -14.84 8.81
CA ASP A 54 -13.50 -14.52 10.02
C ASP A 54 -12.04 -14.17 9.72
N SER A 55 -11.42 -14.91 8.79
CA SER A 55 -10.05 -14.64 8.32
C SER A 55 -9.97 -13.31 7.58
N ARG A 56 -11.03 -12.90 6.89
CA ARG A 56 -11.07 -11.65 6.10
C ARG A 56 -11.12 -10.41 6.96
N ILE A 57 -11.74 -10.49 8.14
CA ILE A 57 -11.89 -9.34 9.07
C ILE A 57 -10.55 -8.64 9.29
N ILE A 58 -9.49 -9.39 9.53
CA ILE A 58 -8.16 -8.82 9.75
C ILE A 58 -7.31 -8.79 8.47
N THR A 59 -7.37 -9.83 7.63
CA THR A 59 -6.50 -9.92 6.46
C THR A 59 -6.82 -8.89 5.39
N HIS A 60 -8.09 -8.50 5.20
CA HIS A 60 -8.46 -7.46 4.24
C HIS A 60 -8.00 -6.07 4.68
N ILE A 61 -8.14 -5.73 5.97
CA ILE A 61 -7.66 -4.46 6.52
C ILE A 61 -6.15 -4.33 6.30
N LEU A 62 -5.41 -5.38 6.67
CA LEU A 62 -3.96 -5.41 6.51
C LEU A 62 -3.55 -5.40 5.03
N ALA A 63 -4.19 -6.23 4.18
CA ALA A 63 -3.89 -6.30 2.76
C ALA A 63 -4.17 -4.97 2.04
N ARG A 64 -5.27 -4.28 2.34
CA ARG A 64 -5.55 -2.96 1.77
C ARG A 64 -4.41 -1.99 2.06
N SER A 65 -3.92 -1.98 3.31
CA SER A 65 -2.82 -1.11 3.70
C SER A 65 -1.54 -1.40 2.90
N LEU A 66 -1.34 -2.65 2.45
CA LEU A 66 -0.22 -3.02 1.58
C LEU A 66 -0.45 -2.57 0.13
N PHE A 67 -1.64 -2.79 -0.42
CA PHE A 67 -1.96 -2.42 -1.79
C PHE A 67 -1.80 -0.92 -2.05
N GLU A 68 -2.24 -0.07 -1.11
CA GLU A 68 -2.19 1.38 -1.32
C GLU A 68 -0.75 1.90 -1.48
N ASN A 69 0.14 1.48 -0.58
CA ASN A 69 1.56 1.86 -0.66
C ASN A 69 2.29 1.17 -1.82
N TYR A 70 1.91 -0.06 -2.16
CA TYR A 70 2.41 -0.73 -3.36
C TYR A 70 2.07 0.06 -4.63
N PHE A 71 0.85 0.59 -4.78
CA PHE A 71 0.50 1.40 -5.93
C PHE A 71 1.27 2.72 -5.97
N TRP A 72 1.52 3.34 -4.82
CA TRP A 72 2.40 4.50 -4.75
C TRP A 72 3.82 4.19 -5.19
N LEU A 73 4.38 3.06 -4.77
CA LEU A 73 5.72 2.66 -5.20
C LEU A 73 5.78 2.37 -6.70
N LEU A 74 4.77 1.69 -7.26
CA LEU A 74 4.69 1.54 -8.71
C LEU A 74 4.67 2.90 -9.42
N TYR A 75 3.83 3.83 -8.94
CA TYR A 75 3.76 5.16 -9.52
C TYR A 75 5.07 5.93 -9.39
N ILE A 76 5.70 5.93 -8.22
CA ILE A 76 6.94 6.67 -7.99
C ILE A 76 8.09 6.13 -8.85
N PHE A 77 8.20 4.81 -8.98
CA PHE A 77 9.33 4.16 -9.66
C PHE A 77 9.10 3.85 -11.15
N ASP A 78 7.89 4.10 -11.67
CA ASP A 78 7.54 3.88 -13.08
C ASP A 78 8.34 4.76 -14.06
N ASP A 79 8.75 5.96 -13.65
CA ASP A 79 9.59 6.84 -14.46
C ASP A 79 10.68 7.54 -13.61
N PRO A 80 11.97 7.18 -13.81
CA PRO A 80 13.08 7.78 -13.06
C PRO A 80 13.19 9.29 -13.16
N THR A 81 12.68 9.91 -14.26
CA THR A 81 12.79 11.35 -14.49
C THR A 81 11.79 12.16 -13.66
N THR A 82 10.67 11.53 -13.27
CA THR A 82 9.61 12.16 -12.46
C THR A 82 9.52 11.60 -11.04
N MET A 83 10.41 10.68 -10.67
CA MET A 83 10.42 9.96 -9.40
C MET A 83 10.32 10.87 -8.16
N ASN A 84 11.16 11.92 -8.06
CA ASN A 84 11.12 12.85 -6.93
C ASN A 84 9.82 13.66 -6.89
N GLN A 85 9.34 14.13 -8.05
CA GLN A 85 8.07 14.85 -8.14
C GLN A 85 6.89 13.97 -7.70
N ARG A 86 6.85 12.72 -8.14
CA ARG A 86 5.79 11.76 -7.75
C ARG A 86 5.84 11.43 -6.25
N PHE A 87 7.04 11.40 -5.66
CA PHE A 87 7.19 11.27 -4.21
C PHE A 87 6.71 12.52 -3.47
N ASP A 88 6.98 13.71 -3.98
CA ASP A 88 6.46 14.96 -3.41
C ASP A 88 4.92 15.00 -3.45
N GLU A 89 4.28 14.43 -4.48
CA GLU A 89 2.83 14.25 -4.52
C GLU A 89 2.31 13.39 -3.35
N LEU A 90 2.95 12.24 -3.08
CA LEU A 90 2.63 11.40 -1.92
C LEU A 90 2.81 12.18 -0.61
N LEU A 91 3.94 12.86 -0.46
CA LEU A 91 4.26 13.63 0.74
C LEU A 91 3.25 14.77 0.98
N ASN A 92 2.77 15.40 -0.08
CA ASN A 92 1.72 16.42 0.00
C ASN A 92 0.42 15.84 0.56
N GLY A 93 0.07 14.59 0.21
CA GLY A 93 -1.05 13.88 0.81
C GLY A 93 -0.95 13.82 2.33
N PHE A 94 0.20 13.38 2.85
CA PHE A 94 0.46 13.36 4.30
C PHE A 94 0.35 14.75 4.93
N LYS A 95 1.03 15.76 4.35
CA LYS A 95 1.03 17.14 4.85
C LYS A 95 -0.39 17.72 4.93
N ILE A 96 -1.22 17.45 3.92
CA ILE A 96 -2.60 17.93 3.86
C ILE A 96 -3.44 17.29 4.98
N GLU A 97 -3.38 15.97 5.17
CA GLU A 97 -4.15 15.30 6.23
C GLU A 97 -3.66 15.72 7.63
N TYR A 98 -2.35 15.85 7.84
CA TYR A 98 -1.79 16.35 9.09
C TYR A 98 -2.26 17.78 9.39
N ASN A 99 -2.27 18.67 8.39
CA ASN A 99 -2.76 20.03 8.54
C ASN A 99 -4.26 20.07 8.86
N LYS A 100 -5.06 19.14 8.33
CA LYS A 100 -6.48 19.01 8.70
C LYS A 100 -6.62 18.62 10.17
N LEU A 101 -5.90 17.57 10.59
CA LEU A 101 -5.89 17.12 11.99
C LEU A 101 -5.54 18.28 12.92
N TYR A 102 -4.43 18.99 12.66
CA TYR A 102 -3.97 20.10 13.49
C TYR A 102 -4.99 21.26 13.57
N LYS A 103 -5.82 21.44 12.54
CA LYS A 103 -6.86 22.48 12.48
C LYS A 103 -8.18 22.05 13.11
N GLU A 104 -8.32 20.82 13.57
CA GLU A 104 -9.55 20.37 14.22
C GLU A 104 -9.81 21.20 15.50
N PRO A 105 -10.89 21.99 15.55
CA PRO A 105 -11.03 23.05 16.54
C PRO A 105 -11.48 22.56 17.92
N LEU A 106 -12.10 21.38 18.02
CA LEU A 106 -12.81 20.94 19.23
C LEU A 106 -12.47 19.52 19.69
N LEU A 107 -11.80 18.73 18.85
CA LEU A 107 -11.67 17.28 19.06
C LEU A 107 -10.21 16.81 19.16
N LEU A 108 -9.24 17.72 19.12
CA LEU A 108 -7.82 17.36 19.18
C LEU A 108 -7.26 17.54 20.60
N PRO A 109 -7.36 16.52 21.47
CA PRO A 109 -6.61 16.54 22.72
C PRO A 109 -5.10 16.57 22.40
N TYR A 110 -4.31 17.19 23.28
CA TYR A 110 -2.84 17.22 23.18
C TYR A 110 -2.27 17.94 21.95
N LYS A 111 -3.01 18.89 21.37
CA LYS A 111 -2.53 19.68 20.23
C LYS A 111 -1.19 20.38 20.50
N ASP A 112 -0.96 20.79 21.74
CA ASP A 112 0.28 21.40 22.23
C ASP A 112 1.49 20.45 22.23
N GLN A 113 1.26 19.15 22.08
CA GLN A 113 2.31 18.12 21.95
C GLN A 113 2.61 17.75 20.49
N LEU A 114 1.88 18.31 19.53
CA LEU A 114 2.07 18.07 18.10
C LEU A 114 2.96 19.15 17.48
N GLU A 115 3.83 18.74 16.56
CA GLU A 115 4.60 19.68 15.76
C GLU A 115 3.67 20.54 14.89
N PRO A 116 3.82 21.88 14.88
CA PRO A 116 2.97 22.74 14.07
C PRO A 116 3.25 22.53 12.57
N PRO A 117 2.21 22.43 11.72
CA PRO A 117 2.39 22.35 10.28
C PRO A 117 2.93 23.67 9.73
N ASP A 118 3.75 23.58 8.68
CA ASP A 118 4.20 24.76 7.95
C ASP A 118 3.01 25.47 7.28
N VAL A 119 3.02 26.80 7.28
CA VAL A 119 1.94 27.63 6.72
C VAL A 119 1.67 27.36 5.24
N SER A 120 2.70 26.97 4.48
CA SER A 120 2.61 26.62 3.06
C SER A 120 1.79 25.34 2.81
N TRP A 121 1.55 24.50 3.83
CA TRP A 121 0.80 23.25 3.65
C TRP A 121 -0.67 23.50 3.33
N ALA A 122 -1.18 24.70 3.57
CA ALA A 122 -2.55 25.08 3.22
C ALA A 122 -2.80 25.22 1.71
N SER A 123 -1.76 25.43 0.90
CA SER A 123 -1.86 25.64 -0.55
C SER A 123 -1.33 24.47 -1.38
N LEU A 124 -0.98 23.35 -0.74
CA LEU A 124 -0.51 22.16 -1.45
C LEU A 124 -1.60 21.57 -2.34
N LEU A 125 -1.18 21.12 -3.53
CA LEU A 125 -2.04 20.36 -4.42
C LEU A 125 -2.34 18.99 -3.81
N ARG A 126 -3.59 18.55 -3.95
CA ARG A 126 -3.97 17.20 -3.52
C ARG A 126 -3.29 16.17 -4.42
N PRO A 127 -2.83 15.04 -3.85
CA PRO A 127 -2.35 13.93 -4.65
C PRO A 127 -3.46 13.37 -5.55
N LYS A 128 -3.06 12.68 -6.61
CA LYS A 128 -3.97 11.86 -7.41
C LYS A 128 -4.62 10.79 -6.54
N ASP A 129 -5.88 10.45 -6.82
CA ASP A 129 -6.48 9.26 -6.25
C ASP A 129 -5.89 7.99 -6.87
N ILE A 130 -6.01 6.86 -6.15
CA ILE A 130 -5.44 5.57 -6.57
C ILE A 130 -5.92 5.15 -7.96
N ASN A 131 -7.19 5.38 -8.31
CA ASN A 131 -7.72 4.98 -9.61
C ASN A 131 -7.09 5.82 -10.74
N SER A 132 -6.99 7.13 -10.55
CA SER A 132 -6.31 8.03 -11.48
C SER A 132 -4.82 7.71 -11.64
N MET A 133 -4.16 7.34 -10.54
CA MET A 133 -2.74 6.93 -10.54
C MET A 133 -2.54 5.63 -11.33
N LEU A 134 -3.33 4.58 -11.03
CA LEU A 134 -3.27 3.31 -11.75
C LEU A 134 -3.66 3.46 -13.24
N ALA A 135 -4.54 4.41 -13.58
CA ALA A 135 -4.89 4.69 -14.96
C ALA A 135 -3.73 5.29 -15.78
N SER A 136 -2.74 5.91 -15.12
CA SER A 136 -1.51 6.38 -15.77
C SER A 136 -0.42 5.32 -15.92
N LEU A 137 -0.54 4.17 -15.25
CA LEU A 137 0.43 3.08 -15.33
C LEU A 137 0.10 2.10 -16.45
N LYS A 138 1.16 1.54 -17.05
CA LYS A 138 1.09 0.47 -18.06
C LYS A 138 1.99 -0.68 -17.63
N ASN A 139 1.60 -1.92 -17.93
CA ASN A 139 2.50 -3.07 -17.84
C ASN A 139 3.43 -3.11 -19.07
N ASP A 140 4.32 -4.10 -19.10
CA ASP A 140 5.29 -4.30 -20.19
C ASP A 140 4.62 -4.52 -21.56
N ASP A 141 3.38 -5.01 -21.58
CA ASP A 141 2.57 -5.22 -22.78
C ASP A 141 1.77 -3.95 -23.19
N GLY A 142 1.88 -2.86 -22.43
CA GLY A 142 1.16 -1.61 -22.66
C GLY A 142 -0.28 -1.56 -22.10
N ASP A 143 -0.72 -2.63 -21.44
CA ASP A 143 -2.03 -2.75 -20.81
C ASP A 143 -2.11 -2.05 -19.46
N ARG A 144 -3.33 -1.63 -19.11
CA ARG A 144 -3.59 -0.93 -17.83
C ARG A 144 -3.68 -1.94 -16.68
N LEU A 145 -3.14 -1.58 -15.51
CA LEU A 145 -3.14 -2.39 -14.28
C LEU A 145 -4.51 -2.46 -13.55
N LYS A 146 -5.62 -2.60 -14.29
CA LYS A 146 -7.00 -2.53 -13.76
C LYS A 146 -7.34 -3.66 -12.77
N GLU A 147 -6.74 -4.83 -12.94
CA GLU A 147 -7.01 -6.00 -12.09
C GLU A 147 -6.58 -5.75 -10.64
N LEU A 148 -5.47 -5.03 -10.45
CA LEU A 148 -4.95 -4.66 -9.14
C LEU A 148 -5.90 -3.69 -8.42
N TYR A 149 -6.49 -2.75 -9.15
CA TYR A 149 -7.50 -1.84 -8.59
C TYR A 149 -8.72 -2.60 -8.07
N PHE A 150 -9.19 -3.63 -8.80
CA PHE A 150 -10.31 -4.44 -8.36
C PHE A 150 -10.03 -5.16 -7.03
N ILE A 151 -8.86 -5.79 -6.87
CA ILE A 151 -8.49 -6.47 -5.62
C ILE A 151 -8.43 -5.46 -4.46
N TYR A 152 -7.81 -4.30 -4.67
CA TYR A 152 -7.80 -3.21 -3.69
C TYR A 152 -9.21 -2.77 -3.28
N ARG A 153 -10.12 -2.61 -4.25
CA ARG A 153 -11.51 -2.22 -3.97
C ARG A 153 -12.26 -3.29 -3.19
N VAL A 154 -12.01 -4.57 -3.45
CA VAL A 154 -12.62 -5.67 -2.66
C VAL A 154 -12.10 -5.65 -1.22
N THR A 155 -10.79 -5.50 -1.00
CA THR A 155 -10.23 -5.36 0.37
C THR A 155 -10.75 -4.12 1.11
N SER A 156 -11.30 -3.15 0.38
CA SER A 156 -11.84 -1.92 0.96
C SER A 156 -13.20 -2.10 1.61
N PHE A 157 -13.96 -3.16 1.30
CA PHE A 157 -15.25 -3.37 1.97
C PHE A 157 -15.10 -3.59 3.47
N ASP A 158 -14.04 -4.26 3.92
CA ASP A 158 -13.80 -4.57 5.35
C ASP A 158 -13.16 -3.40 6.13
N THR A 159 -13.09 -2.21 5.53
CA THR A 159 -12.47 -1.06 6.19
C THR A 159 -13.40 -0.29 7.09
N HIS A 160 -12.78 0.40 8.06
CA HIS A 160 -13.44 1.19 9.12
C HIS A 160 -14.07 0.37 10.26
N GLY A 161 -13.61 -0.88 10.47
CA GLY A 161 -13.99 -1.67 11.65
C GLY A 161 -15.45 -2.10 11.69
N LYS A 162 -16.18 -2.00 10.57
CA LYS A 162 -17.55 -2.49 10.46
C LYS A 162 -17.53 -4.00 10.29
N SER A 163 -18.39 -4.70 11.04
CA SER A 163 -18.58 -6.14 10.83
C SER A 163 -19.28 -6.34 9.48
N LEU A 164 -18.57 -6.92 8.51
CA LEU A 164 -19.14 -7.12 7.19
C LEU A 164 -20.16 -8.25 7.11
N LYS A 165 -20.03 -9.28 7.97
CA LYS A 165 -20.95 -10.44 7.89
C LYS A 165 -22.41 -10.01 8.00
N PRO A 166 -22.85 -9.26 9.03
CA PRO A 166 -24.24 -8.85 9.13
C PRO A 166 -24.68 -7.95 7.97
N LEU A 167 -23.80 -7.07 7.47
CA LEU A 167 -24.11 -6.18 6.36
C LEU A 167 -24.31 -6.95 5.05
N PHE A 168 -23.48 -7.97 4.80
CA PHE A 168 -23.56 -8.82 3.62
C PHE A 168 -24.76 -9.75 3.69
N ASP A 169 -24.95 -10.43 4.83
CA ASP A 169 -26.09 -11.32 5.05
C ASP A 169 -27.41 -10.56 4.87
N GLU A 170 -27.50 -9.35 5.41
CA GLU A 170 -28.71 -8.52 5.27
C GLU A 170 -28.90 -8.01 3.84
N SER A 171 -27.83 -7.61 3.14
CA SER A 171 -27.92 -7.08 1.78
C SER A 171 -28.26 -8.15 0.74
N PHE A 172 -27.73 -9.36 0.90
CA PHE A 172 -27.80 -10.41 -0.12
C PHE A 172 -28.68 -11.60 0.27
N LYS A 173 -29.11 -11.68 1.53
CA LYS A 173 -29.94 -12.76 2.09
C LYS A 173 -29.33 -14.16 1.87
N LYS A 174 -28.00 -14.24 1.82
CA LYS A 174 -27.20 -15.45 1.65
C LYS A 174 -25.76 -15.21 2.11
N ASP A 175 -25.02 -16.29 2.36
CA ASP A 175 -23.58 -16.22 2.58
C ASP A 175 -22.87 -15.71 1.30
N CYS A 176 -22.12 -14.63 1.44
CA CYS A 176 -21.38 -14.01 0.35
C CYS A 176 -19.87 -14.10 0.59
N ASN A 177 -19.13 -14.49 -0.45
CA ASN A 177 -17.68 -14.62 -0.42
C ASN A 177 -17.03 -13.89 -1.62
N PHE A 178 -15.74 -13.59 -1.50
CA PHE A 178 -14.92 -12.99 -2.55
C PHE A 178 -13.85 -13.99 -3.02
N PRO A 179 -14.23 -15.05 -3.76
CA PRO A 179 -13.32 -16.15 -4.11
C PRO A 179 -12.16 -15.72 -5.02
N VAL A 180 -12.30 -14.57 -5.68
CA VAL A 180 -11.31 -13.96 -6.57
C VAL A 180 -10.14 -13.29 -5.83
N LEU A 181 -10.22 -13.17 -4.51
CA LEU A 181 -9.19 -12.51 -3.71
C LEU A 181 -8.09 -13.50 -3.30
N ASP A 182 -7.09 -13.61 -4.17
CA ASP A 182 -5.90 -14.43 -3.93
C ASP A 182 -4.76 -13.58 -3.35
N LEU A 183 -4.73 -13.45 -2.02
CA LEU A 183 -3.70 -12.66 -1.33
C LEU A 183 -2.30 -13.23 -1.50
N GLU A 184 -2.16 -14.56 -1.56
CA GLU A 184 -0.86 -15.19 -1.73
C GLU A 184 -0.27 -14.83 -3.10
N LYS A 185 -1.07 -14.99 -4.16
CA LYS A 185 -0.67 -14.59 -5.51
C LYS A 185 -0.40 -13.08 -5.60
N ALA A 186 -1.21 -12.26 -4.94
CA ALA A 186 -1.02 -10.82 -4.93
C ALA A 186 0.26 -10.40 -4.20
N PHE A 187 0.58 -11.02 -3.06
CA PHE A 187 1.81 -10.74 -2.33
C PHE A 187 3.04 -11.22 -3.09
N ASP A 188 2.97 -12.35 -3.78
CA ASP A 188 4.05 -12.79 -4.66
C ASP A 188 4.34 -11.78 -5.78
N LEU A 189 3.28 -11.21 -6.39
CA LEU A 189 3.42 -10.15 -7.39
C LEU A 189 4.04 -8.87 -6.81
N ILE A 190 3.59 -8.43 -5.62
CA ILE A 190 4.18 -7.27 -4.95
C ILE A 190 5.66 -7.52 -4.67
N ALA A 191 6.01 -8.71 -4.18
CA ALA A 191 7.39 -9.07 -3.89
C ALA A 191 8.26 -9.05 -5.15
N ASN A 192 7.75 -9.55 -6.28
CA ASN A 192 8.44 -9.47 -7.57
C ASN A 192 8.74 -8.01 -7.97
N HIS A 193 7.75 -7.13 -7.92
CA HIS A 193 7.97 -5.72 -8.28
C HIS A 193 8.92 -5.00 -7.31
N TYR A 194 8.87 -5.34 -6.01
CA TYR A 194 9.83 -4.81 -5.06
C TYR A 194 11.25 -5.29 -5.36
N LEU A 195 11.44 -6.55 -5.76
CA LEU A 195 12.74 -7.04 -6.22
C LEU A 195 13.23 -6.28 -7.45
N MET A 196 12.36 -6.01 -8.42
CA MET A 196 12.72 -5.22 -9.62
C MET A 196 13.15 -3.79 -9.25
N ILE A 197 12.38 -3.11 -8.39
CA ILE A 197 12.74 -1.77 -7.90
C ILE A 197 14.06 -1.82 -7.12
N TRP A 198 14.22 -2.82 -6.25
CA TRP A 198 15.44 -3.01 -5.46
C TRP A 198 16.66 -3.19 -6.34
N GLN A 199 16.56 -4.04 -7.37
CA GLN A 199 17.63 -4.23 -8.36
C GLN A 199 17.98 -2.92 -9.06
N ALA A 200 16.99 -2.13 -9.49
CA ALA A 200 17.22 -0.84 -10.15
C ALA A 200 17.85 0.22 -9.24
N ILE A 201 17.59 0.18 -7.92
CA ILE A 201 18.26 1.03 -6.93
C ILE A 201 19.69 0.54 -6.71
N HIS A 202 19.87 -0.76 -6.51
CA HIS A 202 21.15 -1.37 -6.16
C HIS A 202 22.14 -1.36 -7.33
N SER A 203 21.68 -1.53 -8.58
CA SER A 203 22.54 -1.59 -9.77
C SER A 203 23.08 -0.23 -10.23
N LYS A 204 22.59 0.88 -9.65
CA LYS A 204 23.07 2.24 -9.94
C LYS A 204 24.31 2.62 -9.12
N ARG A 205 24.85 1.69 -8.34
CA ARG A 205 26.08 1.80 -7.56
C ARG A 205 27.10 0.80 -8.08
#